data_AF-A0A198FE24-F1
#
_entry.id   AF-A0A198FE24-F1
#
_cell.length_a   1.000
_cell.length_b   1.000
_cell.length_c   1.000
_cell.angle_alpha   90.00
_cell.angle_beta   90.00
_cell.angle_gamma   90.00
#
_symmetry.space_group_name_H-M   'P 1'
#
loop_
_entity.id
_entity.type
_entity.pdbx_description
1 polymer ?
#
loop_
_entity_poly.entity_id
_entity_poly.type
_entity_poly.pdbx_seq_one_letter_code
_entity_poly.pdbx_strand_id
1 'polypeptide(L)'
;MHAESAQDLVTRLSYEKASILQAKFPNHLIIGSDQVCVLNNKITGKPLNFENAFAQLKQASGQCVIFYTGLTLYNSSTNEHKSHCELFYVYFRHLTDNEIIGYLNKEKPFYCAGSFKCEGLGITLFDKLEGDDPNSLVGLPLIRLNKMLLSQKINPLLITDDQ
;
A
#
# COMPACT_ATOMS: atom_id res chain seq x y z
N MET A 1 -23.65 5.10 12.99
CA MET A 1 -22.76 5.49 11.88
C MET A 1 -21.59 4.52 11.89
N HIS A 2 -21.54 3.61 10.93
CA HIS A 2 -20.38 2.72 10.78
C HIS A 2 -19.26 3.51 10.10
N ALA A 3 -18.04 3.43 10.62
CA ALA A 3 -16.87 4.01 9.96
C ALA A 3 -16.64 3.31 8.61
N GLU A 4 -16.13 4.06 7.62
CA GLU A 4 -15.75 3.54 6.31
C GLU A 4 -14.76 2.36 6.44
N SER A 5 -14.94 1.30 5.63
CA SER A 5 -14.03 0.15 5.67
C SER A 5 -12.66 0.52 5.08
N ALA A 6 -11.60 -0.21 5.46
CA ALA A 6 -10.27 0.03 4.91
C ALA A 6 -10.23 -0.11 3.37
N GLN A 7 -10.99 -1.07 2.84
CA GLN A 7 -11.12 -1.29 1.40
C GLN A 7 -11.83 -0.13 0.70
N ASP A 8 -12.95 0.34 1.25
CA ASP A 8 -13.70 1.46 0.66
C ASP A 8 -12.86 2.74 0.71
N LEU A 9 -12.17 2.98 1.83
CA LEU A 9 -11.30 4.13 2.02
C LEU A 9 -10.21 4.21 0.96
N VAL A 10 -9.41 3.16 0.78
CA VAL A 10 -8.30 3.21 -0.19
C VAL A 10 -8.79 3.23 -1.63
N THR A 11 -9.91 2.56 -1.91
CA THR A 11 -10.52 2.59 -3.24
C THR A 11 -10.97 4.00 -3.58
N ARG A 12 -11.72 4.66 -2.68
CA ARG A 12 -12.18 6.04 -2.84
C ARG A 12 -11.01 7.02 -2.96
N LEU A 13 -10.03 6.95 -2.07
CA LEU A 13 -8.87 7.86 -2.08
C LEU A 13 -8.01 7.68 -3.35
N SER A 14 -7.81 6.45 -3.81
CA SER A 14 -7.08 6.20 -5.06
C SER A 14 -7.80 6.81 -6.27
N TYR A 15 -9.14 6.73 -6.31
CA TYR A 15 -9.95 7.34 -7.34
C TYR A 15 -9.88 8.86 -7.27
N GLU A 16 -10.13 9.45 -6.11
CA GLU A 16 -10.10 10.90 -5.90
C GLU A 16 -8.77 11.48 -6.38
N LYS A 17 -7.63 10.89 -5.98
CA LYS A 17 -6.29 11.31 -6.42
C LYS A 17 -6.15 11.35 -7.94
N ALA A 18 -6.67 10.35 -8.65
CA ALA A 18 -6.60 10.29 -10.10
C ALA A 18 -7.56 11.30 -10.76
N SER A 19 -8.80 11.39 -10.27
CA SER A 19 -9.84 12.21 -10.90
C SER A 19 -9.59 13.71 -10.77
N ILE A 20 -8.96 14.21 -9.68
CA ILE A 20 -8.69 15.66 -9.55
C ILE A 20 -7.79 16.19 -10.67
N LEU A 21 -6.99 15.30 -11.26
CA LEU A 21 -6.02 15.65 -12.29
C LEU A 21 -6.63 15.74 -13.69
N GLN A 22 -7.91 15.37 -13.87
CA GLN A 22 -8.60 15.36 -15.17
C GLN A 22 -8.46 16.69 -15.92
N ALA A 23 -8.73 17.81 -15.27
CA ALA A 23 -8.68 19.13 -15.91
C ALA A 23 -7.26 19.55 -16.31
N LYS A 24 -6.25 19.07 -15.58
CA LYS A 24 -4.83 19.40 -15.83
C LYS A 24 -4.22 18.50 -16.90
N PHE A 25 -4.66 17.25 -16.98
CA PHE A 25 -4.18 16.25 -17.93
C PHE A 25 -5.34 15.71 -18.76
N PRO A 26 -5.95 16.54 -19.63
CA PRO A 26 -6.93 16.06 -20.59
C PRO A 26 -6.23 15.09 -21.55
N ASN A 27 -6.88 13.97 -21.87
CA ASN A 27 -6.38 12.92 -22.74
C ASN A 27 -5.19 12.08 -22.23
N HIS A 28 -5.24 11.68 -20.97
CA HIS A 28 -4.22 10.84 -20.33
C HIS A 28 -4.86 9.64 -19.64
N LEU A 29 -4.06 8.60 -19.46
CA LEU A 29 -4.31 7.59 -18.43
C LEU A 29 -3.64 8.05 -17.14
N ILE A 30 -4.42 8.24 -16.09
CA ILE A 30 -3.98 8.76 -14.79
C ILE A 30 -4.08 7.63 -13.77
N ILE A 31 -2.95 7.37 -13.11
CA ILE A 31 -2.86 6.32 -12.07
C ILE A 31 -2.97 6.99 -10.71
N GLY A 32 -3.93 6.54 -9.90
CA GLY A 32 -4.04 6.90 -8.49
C GLY A 32 -3.79 5.67 -7.62
N SER A 33 -3.08 5.84 -6.51
CA SER A 33 -2.87 4.80 -5.51
C SER A 33 -2.99 5.36 -4.10
N ASP A 34 -3.54 4.57 -3.19
CA ASP A 34 -3.58 4.83 -1.76
C ASP A 34 -3.41 3.52 -0.98
N GLN A 35 -2.85 3.59 0.22
CA GLN A 35 -2.57 2.40 1.00
C GLN A 35 -2.80 2.67 2.49
N VAL A 36 -3.42 1.71 3.15
CA VAL A 36 -3.52 1.68 4.61
C VAL A 36 -3.05 0.35 5.18
N CYS A 37 -2.46 0.42 6.37
CA CYS A 37 -2.09 -0.74 7.18
C CYS A 37 -3.23 -1.03 8.16
N VAL A 38 -3.63 -2.28 8.30
CA VAL A 38 -4.65 -2.75 9.24
C VAL A 38 -4.03 -3.78 10.17
N LEU A 39 -4.13 -3.52 11.47
CA LEU A 39 -3.71 -4.41 12.55
C LEU A 39 -4.89 -4.59 13.50
N ASN A 40 -5.25 -5.83 13.82
CA ASN A 40 -6.38 -6.14 14.72
C ASN A 40 -7.68 -5.42 14.32
N ASN A 41 -8.01 -5.44 13.02
CA ASN A 41 -9.18 -4.76 12.43
C ASN A 41 -9.21 -3.24 12.61
N LYS A 42 -8.07 -2.60 12.90
CA LYS A 42 -7.94 -1.14 13.02
C LYS A 42 -6.92 -0.60 12.03
N ILE A 43 -7.32 0.46 11.32
CA ILE A 43 -6.39 1.21 10.48
C ILE A 43 -5.31 1.82 11.38
N THR A 44 -4.06 1.51 11.06
CA THR A 44 -2.87 1.89 11.82
C THR A 44 -2.06 2.87 10.98
N GLY A 45 -2.00 4.12 11.45
CA GLY A 45 -1.24 5.19 10.80
C GLY A 45 0.25 5.16 11.13
N LYS A 46 0.95 6.22 10.71
CA LYS A 46 2.36 6.45 11.02
C LYS A 46 2.54 6.64 12.54
N PRO A 47 3.53 6.00 13.17
CA PRO A 47 3.75 6.11 14.62
C PRO A 47 4.29 7.50 15.04
N LEU A 48 4.99 8.21 14.16
CA LEU A 48 5.61 9.53 14.35
C LEU A 48 6.76 9.60 15.36
N ASN A 49 6.77 8.75 16.39
CA ASN A 49 7.81 8.69 17.41
C ASN A 49 8.16 7.23 17.79
N PHE A 50 9.16 7.08 18.65
CA PHE A 50 9.69 5.77 19.05
C PHE A 50 8.68 4.98 19.89
N GLU A 51 8.04 5.62 20.86
CA GLU A 51 7.13 5.00 21.81
C GLU A 51 5.91 4.40 21.09
N ASN A 52 5.33 5.16 20.15
CA ASN A 52 4.24 4.68 19.31
C ASN A 52 4.69 3.56 18.39
N ALA A 53 5.91 3.64 17.84
CA ALA A 53 6.43 2.59 16.96
C ALA A 53 6.67 1.29 17.72
N PHE A 54 7.20 1.38 18.94
CA PHE A 54 7.36 0.24 19.84
C PHE A 54 6.00 -0.39 20.18
N ALA A 55 5.01 0.43 20.53
CA ALA A 55 3.66 -0.05 20.84
C ALA A 55 2.98 -0.72 19.63
N GLN A 56 3.18 -0.19 18.41
CA GLN A 56 2.67 -0.80 17.18
C GLN A 56 3.34 -2.15 16.91
N LEU A 57 4.68 -2.22 16.95
CA LEU A 57 5.41 -3.47 16.73
C LEU A 57 5.11 -4.52 17.79
N LYS A 58 4.88 -4.10 19.04
CA LYS A 58 4.48 -5.02 20.11
C LYS A 58 3.09 -5.62 19.86
N GLN A 59 2.16 -4.83 19.33
CA GLN A 59 0.84 -5.31 18.92
C GLN A 59 0.91 -6.20 17.67
N ALA A 60 1.84 -5.94 16.75
CA ALA A 60 2.03 -6.73 15.55
C ALA A 60 2.72 -8.08 15.81
N SER A 61 3.54 -8.18 16.86
CA SER A 61 4.25 -9.41 17.24
C SER A 61 3.34 -10.65 17.29
N GLY A 62 3.66 -11.65 16.48
CA GLY A 62 2.89 -12.90 16.36
C GLY A 62 1.51 -12.74 15.71
N GLN A 63 1.22 -11.58 15.10
CA GLN A 63 -0.03 -11.30 14.41
C GLN A 63 0.17 -11.22 12.89
N CYS A 64 -0.93 -11.21 12.15
CA CYS A 64 -0.95 -10.86 10.74
C CYS A 64 -1.35 -9.38 10.60
N VAL A 65 -0.48 -8.59 9.98
CA VAL A 65 -0.79 -7.23 9.52
C VAL A 65 -1.26 -7.30 8.08
N ILE A 66 -2.33 -6.59 7.73
CA ILE A 66 -2.89 -6.59 6.38
C ILE A 66 -2.76 -5.20 5.78
N PHE A 67 -2.19 -5.12 4.59
CA PHE A 67 -2.14 -3.90 3.79
C PHE A 67 -3.27 -3.94 2.77
N TYR A 68 -4.01 -2.83 2.71
CA TYR A 68 -5.03 -2.59 1.71
C TYR A 68 -4.46 -1.52 0.78
N THR A 69 -4.22 -1.86 -0.48
CA THR A 69 -3.68 -0.94 -1.48
C THR A 69 -4.73 -0.70 -2.56
N GLY A 70 -5.36 0.46 -2.52
CA GLY A 70 -6.29 0.92 -3.54
C GLY A 70 -5.54 1.42 -4.77
N LEU A 71 -5.95 0.97 -5.94
CA LEU A 71 -5.38 1.33 -7.24
C LEU A 71 -6.52 1.77 -8.15
N THR A 72 -6.37 2.92 -8.79
CA THR A 72 -7.28 3.40 -9.84
C THR A 72 -6.52 3.73 -11.11
N LEU A 73 -7.01 3.25 -12.25
CA LEU A 73 -6.65 3.75 -13.58
C LEU A 73 -7.83 4.56 -14.13
N TYR A 74 -7.63 5.85 -14.32
CA TYR A 74 -8.62 6.81 -14.81
C TYR A 74 -8.25 7.27 -16.22
N ASN A 75 -9.18 7.18 -17.17
CA ASN A 75 -8.99 7.64 -18.54
C ASN A 75 -9.69 9.01 -18.72
N SER A 76 -8.91 10.09 -18.77
CA SER A 76 -9.46 11.45 -18.82
C SER A 76 -10.02 11.83 -20.20
N SER A 77 -9.73 11.10 -21.27
CA SER A 77 -10.40 11.28 -22.57
C SER A 77 -11.85 10.80 -22.56
N THR A 78 -12.11 9.71 -21.83
CA THR A 78 -13.42 9.02 -21.84
C THR A 78 -14.23 9.26 -20.57
N ASN A 79 -13.59 9.78 -19.52
CA ASN A 79 -14.16 9.91 -18.17
C ASN A 79 -14.50 8.56 -17.51
N GLU A 80 -13.90 7.46 -17.99
CA GLU A 80 -14.05 6.13 -17.41
C GLU A 80 -12.92 5.81 -16.43
N HIS A 81 -13.16 4.91 -15.48
CA HIS A 81 -12.14 4.42 -14.58
C HIS A 81 -12.33 2.96 -14.18
N LYS A 82 -11.24 2.35 -13.72
CA LYS A 82 -11.26 1.05 -13.02
C LYS A 82 -10.51 1.20 -11.70
N SER A 83 -11.15 0.78 -10.62
CA SER A 83 -10.54 0.75 -9.28
C SER A 83 -10.47 -0.69 -8.76
N HIS A 84 -9.45 -0.98 -7.98
CA HIS A 84 -9.22 -2.29 -7.34
C HIS A 84 -8.56 -2.08 -5.98
N CYS A 85 -8.88 -2.92 -5.00
CA CYS A 85 -8.16 -2.98 -3.74
C CYS A 85 -7.37 -4.30 -3.70
N GLU A 86 -6.05 -4.21 -3.68
CA GLU A 86 -5.16 -5.36 -3.54
C GLU A 86 -4.80 -5.56 -2.07
N LEU A 87 -4.88 -6.80 -1.59
CA LEU A 87 -4.51 -7.15 -0.22
C LEU A 87 -3.11 -7.74 -0.17
N PHE A 88 -2.38 -7.43 0.88
CA PHE A 88 -1.11 -8.06 1.18
C PHE A 88 -1.01 -8.38 2.68
N TYR A 89 -0.65 -9.62 2.99
CA TYR A 89 -0.60 -10.16 4.35
C TYR A 89 0.86 -10.29 4.79
N VAL A 90 1.16 -9.73 5.96
CA VAL A 90 2.48 -9.75 6.59
C VAL A 90 2.36 -10.44 7.94
N TYR A 91 2.87 -11.66 8.02
CA TYR A 91 2.85 -12.47 9.24
C TYR A 91 4.11 -12.20 10.03
N PHE A 92 3.94 -11.69 11.25
CA PHE A 92 5.06 -11.40 12.15
C PHE A 92 5.47 -12.63 12.94
N ARG A 93 6.77 -12.76 13.20
CA ARG A 93 7.28 -13.65 14.25
C ARG A 93 6.82 -13.13 15.62
N HIS A 94 6.96 -13.95 16.65
CA HIS A 94 6.95 -13.45 18.02
C HIS A 94 8.23 -12.64 18.27
N LEU A 95 8.07 -11.37 18.63
CA LEU A 95 9.15 -10.43 18.85
C LEU A 95 9.36 -10.17 20.34
N THR A 96 10.63 -10.20 20.75
CA THR A 96 11.06 -9.72 22.06
C THR A 96 11.20 -8.20 22.06
N ASP A 97 11.14 -7.58 23.25
CA ASP A 97 11.32 -6.13 23.37
C ASP A 97 12.70 -5.67 22.87
N ASN A 98 13.73 -6.49 23.09
CA ASN A 98 15.08 -6.22 22.61
C ASN A 98 15.19 -6.21 21.08
N GLU A 99 14.50 -7.14 20.40
CA GLU A 99 14.44 -7.14 18.93
C GLU A 99 13.73 -5.89 18.41
N ILE A 100 12.60 -5.52 19.03
CA ILE A 100 11.84 -4.32 18.65
C ILE A 100 12.70 -3.06 18.82
N ILE A 101 13.31 -2.87 19.99
CA ILE A 101 14.18 -1.72 20.28
C ILE A 101 15.37 -1.70 19.31
N GLY A 102 16.02 -2.85 19.09
CA GLY A 102 17.15 -2.97 18.18
C GLY A 102 16.79 -2.59 16.74
N TYR A 103 15.62 -3.03 16.27
CA TYR A 103 15.10 -2.68 14.96
C TYR A 103 14.79 -1.18 14.85
N LEU A 104 14.04 -0.60 15.81
CA LEU A 104 13.66 0.81 15.79
C LEU A 104 14.86 1.76 15.82
N ASN A 105 15.91 1.40 16.56
CA ASN A 105 17.14 2.19 16.63
C ASN A 105 17.90 2.21 15.29
N LYS A 106 17.91 1.08 14.57
CA LYS A 106 18.58 0.96 13.27
C LYS A 106 17.76 1.61 12.16
N GLU A 107 16.47 1.31 12.10
CA GLU A 107 15.66 1.56 10.90
C GLU A 107 14.80 2.81 10.95
N LYS A 108 14.57 3.34 12.16
CA LYS A 108 13.82 4.57 12.45
C LYS A 108 12.57 4.73 11.55
N PRO A 109 11.64 3.76 11.55
CA PRO A 109 10.51 3.71 10.61
C PRO A 109 9.36 4.64 11.02
N PHE A 110 9.65 5.79 11.64
CA PHE A 110 8.65 6.61 12.33
C PHE A 110 7.61 7.25 11.40
N TYR A 111 7.88 7.27 10.10
CA TYR A 111 6.99 7.80 9.07
C TYR A 111 6.38 6.70 8.18
N CYS A 112 6.52 5.43 8.56
CA CYS A 112 5.96 4.27 7.86
C CYS A 112 4.69 3.78 8.60
N ALA A 113 3.59 3.59 7.89
CA ALA A 113 2.40 2.97 8.47
C ALA A 113 2.73 1.53 8.89
N GLY A 114 2.32 1.13 10.10
CA GLY A 114 2.66 -0.18 10.67
C GLY A 114 4.06 -0.27 11.29
N SER A 115 4.85 0.82 11.29
CA SER A 115 6.16 0.89 11.96
C SER A 115 7.23 -0.07 11.41
N PHE A 116 7.14 -0.50 10.16
CA PHE A 116 8.18 -1.31 9.53
C PHE A 116 8.45 -0.95 8.07
N LYS A 117 9.59 -1.42 7.53
CA LYS A 117 9.99 -1.31 6.12
C LYS A 117 10.35 -2.70 5.60
N CYS A 118 9.52 -3.28 4.73
CA CYS A 118 9.77 -4.62 4.19
C CYS A 118 11.02 -4.69 3.29
N GLU A 119 11.38 -3.57 2.65
CA GLU A 119 12.56 -3.43 1.79
C GLU A 119 13.88 -3.29 2.56
N GLY A 120 13.80 -3.08 3.89
CA GLY A 120 14.96 -2.92 4.77
C GLY A 120 15.07 -4.07 5.78
N LEU A 121 15.54 -3.75 6.98
CA LEU A 121 15.66 -4.72 8.08
C LEU A 121 14.31 -5.29 8.55
N GLY A 122 13.18 -4.76 8.09
CA GLY A 122 11.86 -5.25 8.45
C GLY A 122 11.67 -6.73 8.09
N ILE A 123 12.34 -7.23 7.05
CA ILE A 123 12.30 -8.65 6.67
C ILE A 123 12.67 -9.60 7.82
N THR A 124 13.50 -9.15 8.77
CA THR A 124 13.92 -9.93 9.94
C THR A 124 12.82 -10.10 11.00
N LEU A 125 11.72 -9.34 10.90
CA LEU A 125 10.59 -9.36 11.82
C LEU A 125 9.50 -10.35 11.39
N PHE A 126 9.54 -10.82 10.15
CA PHE A 126 8.43 -11.57 9.54
C PHE A 126 8.72 -13.07 9.52
N ASP A 127 7.63 -13.85 9.59
CA ASP A 127 7.61 -15.29 9.38
C ASP A 127 7.23 -15.62 7.93
N LYS A 128 6.26 -14.89 7.39
CA LYS A 128 5.73 -15.09 6.04
C LYS A 128 5.20 -13.78 5.44
N LEU A 129 5.32 -13.66 4.13
CA LEU A 129 4.67 -12.64 3.30
C LEU A 129 3.74 -13.35 2.31
N GLU A 130 2.52 -12.87 2.15
CA GLU A 130 1.52 -13.48 1.27
C GLU A 130 0.72 -12.42 0.52
N GLY A 131 0.67 -12.54 -0.80
CA GLY A 131 -0.08 -11.67 -1.70
C GLY A 131 0.29 -11.96 -3.15
N ASP A 132 -0.54 -11.51 -4.08
CA ASP A 132 -0.35 -11.77 -5.52
C ASP A 132 0.84 -10.99 -6.11
N ASP A 133 1.16 -9.83 -5.52
CA ASP A 133 2.17 -8.91 -6.03
C ASP A 133 2.99 -8.30 -4.88
N PRO A 134 4.31 -8.51 -4.79
CA PRO A 134 5.13 -7.86 -3.77
C PRO A 134 5.11 -6.33 -3.86
N ASN A 135 4.86 -5.75 -5.04
CA ASN A 135 4.78 -4.30 -5.19
C ASN A 135 3.54 -3.70 -4.54
N SER A 136 2.50 -4.50 -4.28
CA SER A 136 1.32 -4.01 -3.55
C SER A 136 1.67 -3.68 -2.10
N LEU A 137 2.62 -4.39 -1.48
CA LEU A 137 3.15 -4.06 -0.15
C LEU A 137 3.97 -2.77 -0.18
N VAL A 138 4.74 -2.53 -1.24
CA VAL A 138 5.50 -1.28 -1.45
C VAL A 138 4.56 -0.08 -1.67
N GLY A 139 3.37 -0.31 -2.25
CA GLY A 139 2.30 0.68 -2.37
C GLY A 139 1.71 0.83 -3.78
N LEU A 140 2.11 0.01 -4.75
CA LEU A 140 1.55 0.04 -6.09
C LEU A 140 1.40 -1.39 -6.68
N PRO A 141 0.18 -1.92 -6.82
CA PRO A 141 -0.06 -3.26 -7.37
C PRO A 141 0.21 -3.30 -8.89
N LEU A 142 1.46 -3.50 -9.29
CA LEU A 142 1.93 -3.47 -10.68
C LEU A 142 1.33 -4.59 -11.55
N ILE A 143 1.12 -5.80 -11.02
CA ILE A 143 0.48 -6.88 -11.76
C ILE A 143 -0.96 -6.49 -12.13
N ARG A 144 -1.70 -5.89 -11.18
CA ARG A 144 -3.05 -5.41 -11.42
C ARG A 144 -3.07 -4.21 -12.35
N LEU A 145 -2.17 -3.25 -12.17
CA LEU A 145 -2.02 -2.09 -13.03
C LEU A 145 -1.74 -2.50 -14.47
N ASN A 146 -0.85 -3.47 -14.70
CA ASN A 146 -0.56 -3.96 -16.04
C ASN A 146 -1.83 -4.53 -16.71
N LYS A 147 -2.66 -5.30 -16.01
CA LYS A 147 -3.96 -5.78 -16.52
C LYS A 147 -4.90 -4.62 -16.89
N MET A 148 -4.91 -3.54 -16.10
CA MET A 148 -5.71 -2.35 -16.38
C MET A 148 -5.20 -1.61 -17.63
N LEU A 149 -3.89 -1.41 -17.75
CA LEU A 149 -3.25 -0.76 -18.91
C LEU A 149 -3.49 -1.54 -20.19
N LEU A 150 -3.33 -2.87 -20.16
CA LEU A 150 -3.62 -3.74 -21.30
C LEU A 150 -5.09 -3.60 -21.75
N SER A 151 -6.03 -3.42 -20.82
CA SER A 151 -7.44 -3.16 -21.15
C SER A 151 -7.68 -1.81 -21.83
N GLN A 152 -6.73 -0.88 -21.69
CA GLN A 152 -6.69 0.41 -22.40
C GLN A 152 -5.81 0.34 -23.67
N LYS A 153 -5.42 -0.87 -24.10
CA LYS A 153 -4.50 -1.13 -25.23
C LYS A 153 -3.10 -0.51 -25.06
N ILE A 154 -2.72 -0.20 -23.82
CA ILE A 154 -1.36 0.21 -23.48
C ILE A 154 -0.63 -1.01 -22.93
N ASN A 155 0.34 -1.51 -23.68
CA ASN A 155 1.19 -2.60 -23.24
C ASN A 155 2.58 -2.04 -22.92
N PRO A 156 2.99 -1.99 -21.63
CA PRO A 156 4.31 -1.47 -21.25
C PRO A 156 5.49 -2.14 -21.94
N LEU A 157 5.34 -3.36 -22.45
CA LEU A 157 6.38 -4.09 -23.18
C LEU A 157 6.51 -3.68 -24.65
N LEU A 158 5.54 -2.93 -25.20
CA LEU A 158 5.48 -2.55 -26.61
C LEU A 158 5.55 -1.03 -26.82
N ILE A 159 5.74 -0.26 -25.74
CA ILE A 159 6.00 1.18 -25.85
C ILE A 159 7.43 1.33 -26.38
N THR A 160 7.56 1.91 -27.56
CA THR A 160 8.85 2.35 -28.11
C THR A 160 9.13 3.77 -27.63
N ASP A 161 10.38 4.09 -27.31
CA ASP A 161 10.82 5.39 -26.77
C ASP A 161 10.63 6.60 -27.72
N ASP A 162 9.90 6.43 -28.83
CA ASP A 162 9.67 7.43 -29.89
C ASP A 162 8.27 8.10 -29.79
N GLN A 163 7.84 8.49 -28.59
CA GLN A 163 6.71 9.41 -28.38
C GLN A 163 7.06 10.55 -27.43
#